data_AF-A0A930G062-F1
#
_entry.id   AF-A0A930G062-F1
#
_cell.length_a   1.000
_cell.length_b   1.000
_cell.length_c   1.000
_cell.angle_alpha   90.00
_cell.angle_beta   90.00
_cell.angle_gamma   90.00
#
_symmetry.space_group_name_H-M   'P 1'
#
loop_
_entity.id
_entity.type
_entity.pdbx_description
1 polymer ?
#
loop_
_entity_poly.entity_id
_entity_poly.type
_entity_poly.pdbx_seq_one_letter_code
_entity_poly.pdbx_strand_id
1 'polypeptide(L)'
;MARKTPIERYRNIGISAHIDAGKTTTTERILYYTGVNHKLGEVHDGAATTDWMEQEQERGITITSAAVTTFWKGMDLSYPEHRINIIDTPGHVDFTIEVERSMRVLDGACMVYCAVGGVQPQSETVWRQANKYHVPRLAFVNKMDRTGANFYKVYDQMKLRLRANPVPVVIPIGAEDKFEGVVDLIKMKAIIWDEASQGMKFEYRDIPADLK
;
A
#
# COMPACT_ATOMS: atom_id res chain seq x y z
N MET A 1 -24.51 -21.79 -4.17
CA MET A 1 -23.73 -21.56 -5.41
C MET A 1 -22.32 -22.12 -5.22
N ALA A 2 -21.79 -22.87 -6.18
CA ALA A 2 -20.40 -23.29 -6.15
C ALA A 2 -19.47 -22.06 -6.20
N ARG A 3 -18.40 -22.05 -5.39
CA ARG A 3 -17.40 -20.95 -5.41
C ARG A 3 -16.76 -20.88 -6.81
N LYS A 4 -16.84 -19.72 -7.48
CA LYS A 4 -16.17 -19.47 -8.77
C LYS A 4 -14.65 -19.38 -8.63
N THR A 5 -14.19 -18.79 -7.52
CA THR A 5 -12.76 -18.66 -7.20
C THR A 5 -12.40 -19.70 -6.13
N PRO A 6 -11.36 -20.52 -6.33
CA PRO A 6 -10.83 -21.41 -5.31
C PRO A 6 -10.31 -20.65 -4.09
N ILE A 7 -10.37 -21.25 -2.91
CA ILE A 7 -10.08 -20.57 -1.64
C ILE A 7 -8.61 -20.14 -1.54
N GLU A 8 -7.69 -20.92 -2.10
CA GLU A 8 -6.26 -20.64 -2.17
C GLU A 8 -5.93 -19.39 -3.01
N ARG A 9 -6.90 -18.88 -3.79
CA ARG A 9 -6.81 -17.64 -4.55
C ARG A 9 -7.51 -16.44 -3.91
N TYR A 10 -7.96 -16.57 -2.66
CA TYR A 10 -8.45 -15.46 -1.85
C TYR A 10 -7.29 -14.76 -1.15
N ARG A 11 -7.35 -13.43 -1.11
CA ARG A 11 -6.44 -12.57 -0.34
C ARG A 11 -7.29 -11.59 0.46
N ASN A 12 -7.41 -11.79 1.76
CA ASN A 12 -8.05 -10.83 2.66
C ASN A 12 -6.97 -9.93 3.25
N ILE A 13 -6.84 -8.70 2.73
CA ILE A 13 -5.74 -7.79 3.09
C ILE A 13 -6.24 -6.48 3.68
N GLY A 14 -5.53 -5.98 4.68
CA GLY A 14 -5.76 -4.63 5.22
C GLY A 14 -4.75 -3.64 4.67
N ILE A 15 -5.18 -2.42 4.35
CA ILE A 15 -4.26 -1.30 4.09
C ILE A 15 -4.20 -0.46 5.37
N SER A 16 -3.01 -0.35 5.98
CA SER A 16 -2.86 0.28 7.30
C SER A 16 -1.60 1.11 7.42
N ALA A 17 -1.66 2.19 8.19
CA ALA A 17 -0.64 3.24 8.27
C ALA A 17 -1.07 4.34 9.24
N HIS A 18 -0.14 5.22 9.61
CA HIS A 18 -0.48 6.50 10.23
C HIS A 18 -1.20 7.46 9.27
N ILE A 19 -1.74 8.56 9.80
CA ILE A 19 -2.39 9.64 9.05
C ILE A 19 -1.42 10.20 8.00
N ASP A 20 -1.92 10.62 6.84
CA ASP A 20 -1.15 11.21 5.74
C ASP A 20 -0.07 10.32 5.10
N ALA A 21 0.04 9.04 5.45
CA ALA A 21 0.90 8.10 4.73
C ALA A 21 0.35 7.71 3.33
N GLY A 22 -0.90 8.05 3.04
CA GLY A 22 -1.55 7.77 1.75
C GLY A 22 -2.17 6.38 1.64
N LYS A 23 -2.78 5.85 2.71
CA LYS A 23 -3.51 4.57 2.69
C LYS A 23 -4.64 4.58 1.66
N THR A 24 -5.58 5.50 1.81
CA THR A 24 -6.77 5.60 0.98
C THR A 24 -6.41 5.86 -0.48
N THR A 25 -5.44 6.73 -0.74
CA THR A 25 -4.91 6.93 -2.09
C THR A 25 -4.31 5.64 -2.67
N THR A 26 -3.64 4.83 -1.85
CA THR A 26 -3.12 3.52 -2.29
C THR A 26 -4.26 2.57 -2.61
N THR A 27 -5.31 2.51 -1.78
CA THR A 27 -6.51 1.71 -2.01
C THR A 27 -7.19 2.09 -3.33
N GLU A 28 -7.44 3.38 -3.56
CA GLU A 28 -8.07 3.86 -4.80
C GLU A 28 -7.22 3.52 -6.05
N ARG A 29 -5.89 3.62 -5.94
CA ARG A 29 -4.98 3.21 -7.02
C ARG A 29 -5.07 1.71 -7.31
N ILE A 30 -5.19 0.86 -6.28
CA ILE A 30 -5.41 -0.58 -6.47
C ILE A 30 -6.74 -0.83 -7.21
N LEU A 31 -7.81 -0.15 -6.81
CA LEU A 31 -9.13 -0.29 -7.46
C LEU A 31 -9.11 0.19 -8.92
N TYR A 32 -8.36 1.25 -9.22
CA TYR A 32 -8.14 1.72 -10.59
C TYR A 32 -7.37 0.69 -11.43
N TYR A 33 -6.20 0.24 -10.95
CA TYR A 33 -5.35 -0.70 -11.71
C TYR A 33 -6.01 -2.07 -11.93
N THR A 34 -6.89 -2.46 -11.02
CA THR A 34 -7.67 -3.71 -11.15
C THR A 34 -8.95 -3.55 -11.99
N GLY A 35 -9.25 -2.34 -12.47
CA GLY A 35 -10.39 -2.05 -13.33
C GLY A 35 -11.75 -1.96 -12.63
N VAL A 36 -11.77 -1.89 -11.30
CA VAL A 36 -13.01 -1.63 -10.52
C VAL A 36 -13.44 -0.19 -10.69
N ASN A 37 -12.49 0.74 -10.63
CA ASN A 37 -12.73 2.17 -10.84
C ASN A 37 -12.17 2.61 -12.20
N HIS A 38 -12.95 3.41 -12.94
CA HIS A 38 -12.54 3.95 -14.24
C HIS A 38 -12.03 5.40 -14.18
N LYS A 39 -12.05 6.00 -12.98
CA LYS A 39 -11.49 7.32 -12.70
C LYS A 39 -10.58 7.22 -11.49
N LEU A 40 -9.48 7.95 -11.52
CA LEU A 40 -8.65 8.17 -10.34
C LEU A 40 -9.34 9.22 -9.48
N GLY A 41 -9.93 8.80 -8.37
CA GLY A 41 -10.39 9.72 -7.34
C GLY A 41 -9.20 10.16 -6.48
N GLU A 42 -9.01 11.47 -6.31
CA GLU A 42 -8.19 11.99 -5.23
C GLU A 42 -9.06 12.18 -3.99
N VAL A 43 -8.54 11.76 -2.83
CA VAL A 43 -9.25 11.84 -1.53
C VAL A 43 -9.58 13.30 -1.18
N HIS A 44 -8.70 14.23 -1.59
CA HIS A 44 -8.88 15.66 -1.37
C HIS A 44 -10.02 16.29 -2.19
N ASP A 45 -10.47 15.62 -3.26
CA ASP A 45 -11.57 16.07 -4.11
C ASP A 45 -12.93 15.46 -3.69
N GLY A 46 -12.97 14.73 -2.56
CA GLY A 46 -14.17 14.03 -2.09
C GLY A 46 -14.62 12.87 -2.99
N ALA A 47 -13.78 12.43 -3.92
CA ALA A 47 -14.13 11.43 -4.93
C ALA A 47 -13.67 10.00 -4.59
N ALA A 48 -13.15 9.76 -3.38
CA ALA A 48 -12.70 8.45 -2.95
C ALA A 48 -13.88 7.48 -2.77
N THR A 49 -13.73 6.25 -3.25
CA THR A 49 -14.76 5.22 -3.20
C THR A 49 -14.95 4.67 -1.79
N THR A 50 -13.87 4.63 -1.01
CA THR A 50 -13.87 4.08 0.35
C THR A 50 -14.27 5.07 1.43
N ASP A 51 -14.04 6.37 1.23
CA ASP A 51 -14.42 7.45 2.17
C ASP A 51 -15.78 8.04 1.76
N TRP A 52 -16.86 7.34 2.10
CA TRP A 52 -18.22 7.66 1.67
C TRP A 52 -18.97 8.60 2.62
N MET A 53 -18.49 8.76 3.86
CA MET A 53 -19.11 9.69 4.80
C MET A 53 -18.73 11.13 4.45
N GLU A 54 -19.68 12.05 4.48
CA GLU A 54 -19.45 13.48 4.23
C GLU A 54 -18.34 14.05 5.14
N GLN A 55 -18.26 13.57 6.38
CA GLN A 55 -17.23 13.94 7.36
C GLN A 55 -15.83 13.41 7.00
N GLU A 56 -15.75 12.24 6.36
CA GLU A 56 -14.47 11.69 5.88
C GLU A 56 -13.96 12.52 4.70
N GLN A 57 -14.85 12.89 3.78
CA GLN A 57 -14.55 13.73 2.62
C GLN A 57 -14.14 15.15 3.02
N GLU A 58 -14.89 15.78 3.94
CA GLU A 58 -14.62 17.14 4.42
C GLU A 58 -13.25 17.25 5.12
N ARG A 59 -12.88 16.21 5.89
CA ARG A 59 -11.66 16.21 6.71
C ARG A 59 -10.46 15.52 6.05
N GLY A 60 -10.67 14.83 4.93
CA GLY A 60 -9.64 14.04 4.25
C GLY A 60 -9.06 12.91 5.10
N ILE A 61 -9.87 12.30 5.97
CA ILE A 61 -9.46 11.19 6.84
C ILE A 61 -10.44 10.01 6.73
N THR A 62 -9.91 8.79 6.81
CA THR A 62 -10.73 7.57 6.94
C THR A 62 -11.14 7.37 8.40
N ILE A 63 -12.45 7.35 8.65
CA ILE A 63 -13.08 7.17 9.97
C ILE A 63 -13.56 5.72 10.12
N THR A 64 -14.20 5.15 9.09
CA THR A 64 -14.75 3.80 9.09
C THR A 64 -14.01 2.86 8.15
N SER A 65 -13.94 1.59 8.54
CA SER A 65 -13.30 0.58 7.70
C SER A 65 -14.19 0.26 6.50
N ALA A 66 -13.69 0.43 5.28
CA ALA A 66 -14.39 0.10 4.05
C ALA A 66 -13.88 -1.24 3.49
N ALA A 67 -14.80 -2.14 3.13
CA ALA A 67 -14.46 -3.43 2.52
C ALA A 67 -14.81 -3.44 1.03
N VAL A 68 -13.80 -3.63 0.18
CA VAL A 68 -13.97 -3.68 -1.28
C VAL A 68 -13.37 -4.95 -1.85
N THR A 69 -14.06 -5.58 -2.81
CA THR A 69 -13.54 -6.75 -3.53
C THR A 69 -13.03 -6.34 -4.90
N THR A 70 -11.85 -6.82 -5.28
CA THR A 70 -11.30 -6.69 -6.61
C THR A 70 -10.65 -8.00 -7.09
N PHE A 71 -10.30 -8.06 -8.38
CA PHE A 71 -9.69 -9.22 -9.02
C PHE A 71 -8.38 -8.85 -9.70
N TRP A 72 -7.34 -9.66 -9.50
CA TRP A 72 -6.00 -9.35 -9.99
C TRP A 72 -5.30 -10.55 -10.61
N LYS A 73 -4.65 -10.34 -11.76
CA LYS A 73 -3.86 -11.34 -12.50
C LYS A 73 -2.36 -11.04 -12.52
N GLY A 74 -1.92 -10.02 -11.77
CA GLY A 74 -0.59 -9.41 -11.94
C GLY A 74 -0.59 -8.39 -13.08
N MET A 75 0.33 -7.42 -13.02
CA MET A 75 0.45 -6.39 -14.06
C MET A 75 0.87 -7.00 -15.42
N ASP A 76 1.70 -8.04 -15.39
CA ASP A 76 2.12 -8.80 -16.58
C ASP A 76 1.13 -9.92 -16.96
N LEU A 77 -0.02 -10.01 -16.27
CA LEU A 77 -1.03 -11.05 -16.46
C LEU A 77 -0.50 -12.49 -16.26
N SER A 78 0.65 -12.65 -15.60
CA SER A 78 1.31 -13.96 -15.42
C SER A 78 0.65 -14.86 -14.39
N TYR A 79 -0.19 -14.32 -13.51
CA TYR A 79 -0.85 -15.08 -12.46
C TYR A 79 -2.29 -15.46 -12.85
N PRO A 80 -2.79 -16.60 -12.36
CA PRO A 80 -4.23 -16.85 -12.37
C PRO A 80 -4.96 -15.74 -11.62
N GLU A 81 -6.22 -15.51 -11.96
CA GLU A 81 -7.02 -14.49 -11.30
C GLU A 81 -7.19 -14.79 -9.82
N HIS A 82 -6.75 -13.86 -8.97
CA HIS A 82 -6.93 -13.86 -7.54
C HIS A 82 -8.05 -12.90 -7.15
N ARG A 83 -8.85 -13.30 -6.16
CA ARG A 83 -9.84 -12.42 -5.53
C ARG A 83 -9.19 -11.75 -4.33
N ILE A 84 -9.15 -10.44 -4.33
CA ILE A 84 -8.60 -9.62 -3.25
C ILE A 84 -9.77 -8.92 -2.56
N ASN A 85 -9.93 -9.16 -1.27
CA ASN A 85 -10.84 -8.40 -0.43
C ASN A 85 -9.98 -7.44 0.40
N ILE A 86 -10.13 -6.15 0.14
CA ILE A 86 -9.37 -5.08 0.78
C ILE A 86 -10.22 -4.51 1.90
N ILE A 87 -9.63 -4.37 3.09
CA ILE A 87 -10.18 -3.55 4.17
C ILE A 87 -9.30 -2.31 4.31
N ASP A 88 -9.80 -1.15 3.96
CA ASP A 88 -9.10 0.09 4.25
C ASP A 88 -9.30 0.44 5.72
N THR A 89 -8.22 0.66 6.46
CA THR A 89 -8.28 0.82 7.93
C THR A 89 -8.02 2.27 8.33
N PRO A 90 -8.69 2.79 9.37
CA PRO A 90 -8.42 4.12 9.90
C PRO A 90 -6.95 4.31 10.30
N GLY A 91 -6.41 5.48 10.02
CA GLY A 91 -5.02 5.83 10.39
C GLY A 91 -4.87 6.60 11.70
N HIS A 92 -5.97 7.12 12.21
CA HIS A 92 -6.00 7.96 13.40
C HIS A 92 -6.10 7.10 14.66
N VAL A 93 -5.40 7.52 15.73
CA VAL A 93 -5.34 6.79 17.01
C VAL A 93 -6.71 6.68 17.69
N ASP A 94 -7.56 7.66 17.48
CA ASP A 94 -8.93 7.68 18.03
C ASP A 94 -9.81 6.56 17.48
N PHE A 95 -9.44 5.94 16.35
CA PHE A 95 -10.17 4.83 15.73
C PHE A 95 -9.44 3.48 15.88
N THR A 96 -8.62 3.35 16.93
CA THR A 96 -7.85 2.13 17.22
C THR A 96 -8.71 0.87 17.37
N ILE A 97 -9.95 0.98 17.82
CA ILE A 97 -10.89 -0.16 17.93
C ILE A 97 -11.23 -0.74 16.54
N GLU A 98 -11.43 0.12 15.55
CA GLU A 98 -11.72 -0.31 14.17
C GLU A 98 -10.49 -0.99 13.52
N VAL A 99 -9.29 -0.45 13.78
CA VAL A 99 -8.03 -1.10 13.37
C VAL A 99 -7.89 -2.47 14.02
N GLU A 100 -8.15 -2.58 15.32
CA GLU A 100 -8.06 -3.85 16.06
C GLU A 100 -9.07 -4.89 15.56
N ARG A 101 -10.30 -4.47 15.25
CA ARG A 101 -11.32 -5.35 14.65
C ARG A 101 -10.89 -5.83 13.26
N SER A 102 -10.35 -4.93 12.43
CA SER A 102 -9.87 -5.27 11.09
C SER A 102 -8.71 -6.26 11.17
N MET A 103 -7.72 -6.04 12.02
CA MET A 103 -6.55 -6.93 12.15
C MET A 103 -6.92 -8.37 12.56
N ARG A 104 -8.08 -8.60 13.18
CA ARG A 104 -8.55 -9.95 13.56
C ARG A 104 -9.11 -10.80 12.42
N VAL A 105 -9.54 -10.15 11.33
CA VAL A 105 -10.22 -10.83 10.22
C VAL A 105 -9.37 -10.90 8.96
N LEU A 106 -8.23 -10.22 8.96
CA LEU A 106 -7.30 -10.13 7.84
C LEU A 106 -6.34 -11.32 7.83
N ASP A 107 -6.09 -11.87 6.65
CA ASP A 107 -5.06 -12.89 6.44
C ASP A 107 -3.67 -12.25 6.24
N GLY A 108 -3.62 -10.96 5.92
CA GLY A 108 -2.40 -10.19 5.80
C GLY A 108 -2.65 -8.68 5.79
N ALA A 109 -1.59 -7.87 5.89
CA ALA A 109 -1.70 -6.42 5.82
C ALA A 109 -0.56 -5.78 5.01
N CYS A 110 -0.90 -4.72 4.27
CA CYS A 110 0.03 -3.79 3.68
C CYS A 110 0.20 -2.59 4.63
N MET A 111 1.37 -2.51 5.27
CA MET A 111 1.73 -1.43 6.17
C MET A 111 2.38 -0.31 5.37
N VAL A 112 1.66 0.79 5.16
CA VAL A 112 2.12 1.93 4.37
C VAL A 112 2.92 2.90 5.24
N TYR A 113 4.07 3.34 4.75
CA TYR A 113 4.95 4.30 5.40
C TYR A 113 5.23 5.47 4.46
N CYS A 114 5.27 6.69 4.98
CA CYS A 114 5.67 7.86 4.20
C CYS A 114 7.20 7.89 4.06
N ALA A 115 7.74 8.04 2.85
CA ALA A 115 9.19 8.12 2.60
C ALA A 115 9.87 9.30 3.31
N VAL A 116 9.12 10.39 3.53
CA VAL A 116 9.61 11.60 4.21
C VAL A 116 9.51 11.43 5.74
N GLY A 117 8.30 11.08 6.21
CA GLY A 117 7.96 10.98 7.63
C GLY A 117 8.52 9.72 8.31
N GLY A 118 8.72 8.65 7.56
CA GLY A 118 9.17 7.35 8.06
C GLY A 118 8.24 6.73 9.09
N VAL A 119 8.81 6.10 10.12
CA VAL A 119 8.06 5.45 11.20
C VAL A 119 7.64 6.48 12.25
N GLN A 120 6.35 6.78 12.28
CA GLN A 120 5.73 7.69 13.25
C GLN A 120 5.22 6.95 14.50
N PRO A 121 5.02 7.63 15.65
CA PRO A 121 4.52 7.01 16.88
C PRO A 121 3.23 6.19 16.67
N GLN A 122 2.33 6.68 15.81
CA GLN A 122 1.08 5.99 15.47
C GLN A 122 1.34 4.69 14.68
N SER A 123 2.39 4.67 13.85
CA SER A 123 2.80 3.45 13.13
C SER A 123 3.22 2.34 14.09
N GLU A 124 3.85 2.69 15.22
CA GLU A 124 4.23 1.72 16.26
C GLU A 124 3.02 1.11 16.95
N THR A 125 1.94 1.87 17.14
CA THR A 125 0.69 1.38 17.72
C THR A 125 0.03 0.36 16.79
N VAL A 126 -0.13 0.69 15.51
CA VAL A 126 -0.69 -0.23 14.51
C VAL A 126 0.21 -1.47 14.36
N TRP A 127 1.54 -1.30 14.39
CA TRP A 127 2.49 -2.40 14.35
C TRP A 127 2.32 -3.37 15.53
N ARG A 128 2.13 -2.84 16.75
CA ARG A 128 1.86 -3.64 17.95
C ARG A 128 0.54 -4.39 17.85
N GLN A 129 -0.51 -3.77 17.30
CA GLN A 129 -1.79 -4.44 17.06
C GLN A 129 -1.63 -5.61 16.08
N ALA A 130 -0.95 -5.40 14.95
CA ALA A 130 -0.71 -6.48 14.00
C ALA A 130 0.21 -7.58 14.57
N ASN A 131 1.15 -7.27 15.47
CA ASN A 131 1.92 -8.27 16.21
C ASN A 131 1.02 -9.12 17.13
N LYS A 132 0.11 -8.48 17.87
CA LYS A 132 -0.82 -9.14 18.81
C LYS A 132 -1.68 -10.20 18.12
N TYR A 133 -2.07 -9.96 16.87
CA TYR A 133 -2.88 -10.90 16.08
C TYR A 133 -2.08 -11.75 15.09
N HIS A 134 -0.74 -11.67 15.15
CA HIS A 134 0.16 -12.43 14.27
C HIS A 134 -0.13 -12.24 12.77
N VAL A 135 -0.57 -11.05 12.37
CA VAL A 135 -0.92 -10.74 10.97
C VAL A 135 0.37 -10.68 10.13
N PRO A 136 0.52 -11.50 9.08
CA PRO A 136 1.60 -11.39 8.11
C PRO A 136 1.56 -10.02 7.41
N ARG A 137 2.72 -9.40 7.20
CA ARG A 137 2.78 -8.01 6.75
C ARG A 137 3.80 -7.77 5.65
N LEU A 138 3.42 -6.88 4.74
CA LEU A 138 4.27 -6.24 3.75
C LEU A 138 4.46 -4.78 4.15
N ALA A 139 5.62 -4.20 3.89
CA ALA A 139 5.85 -2.76 4.08
C ALA A 139 5.88 -2.07 2.72
N PHE A 140 5.09 -1.01 2.57
CA PHE A 140 5.04 -0.20 1.35
C PHE A 140 5.49 1.23 1.69
N VAL A 141 6.66 1.62 1.17
CA VAL A 141 7.19 2.97 1.34
C VAL A 141 6.62 3.85 0.23
N ASN A 142 5.63 4.65 0.59
CA ASN A 142 4.88 5.55 -0.29
C ASN A 142 5.49 6.96 -0.31
N LYS A 143 5.04 7.81 -1.23
CA LYS A 143 5.47 9.22 -1.38
C LYS A 143 6.96 9.38 -1.70
N MET A 144 7.51 8.48 -2.53
CA MET A 144 8.90 8.54 -2.99
C MET A 144 9.18 9.75 -3.90
N ASP A 145 8.14 10.34 -4.47
CA ASP A 145 8.10 11.56 -5.29
C ASP A 145 8.23 12.86 -4.49
N ARG A 146 8.14 12.81 -3.16
CA ARG A 146 8.13 14.01 -2.31
C ARG A 146 9.53 14.44 -1.90
N THR A 147 9.75 15.76 -1.80
CA THR A 147 10.99 16.33 -1.26
C THR A 147 11.32 15.76 0.13
N GLY A 148 12.56 15.32 0.31
CA GLY A 148 13.02 14.63 1.51
C GLY A 148 12.68 13.13 1.55
N ALA A 149 12.21 12.53 0.45
CA ALA A 149 11.94 11.10 0.37
C ALA A 149 13.24 10.30 0.55
N ASN A 150 13.24 9.38 1.51
CA ASN A 150 14.39 8.53 1.77
C ASN A 150 13.96 7.12 2.19
N PHE A 151 14.03 6.18 1.25
CA PHE A 151 13.68 4.78 1.48
C PHE A 151 14.52 4.11 2.58
N TYR A 152 15.84 4.29 2.55
CA TYR A 152 16.75 3.65 3.50
C TYR A 152 16.57 4.18 4.92
N LYS A 153 16.23 5.46 5.08
CA LYS A 153 15.81 6.03 6.38
C LYS A 153 14.58 5.28 6.93
N VAL A 154 13.57 5.01 6.12
CA VAL A 154 12.39 4.25 6.57
C VAL A 154 12.77 2.83 6.95
N TYR A 155 13.58 2.16 6.11
CA TYR A 155 14.11 0.82 6.37
C TYR A 155 14.87 0.73 7.71
N ASP A 156 15.74 1.69 7.99
CA ASP A 156 16.48 1.75 9.26
C ASP A 156 15.58 2.05 10.45
N GLN A 157 14.61 2.95 10.29
CA GLN A 157 13.63 3.22 11.34
C GLN A 157 12.73 2.02 11.64
N MET A 158 12.37 1.20 10.65
CA MET A 158 11.64 -0.05 10.90
C MET A 158 12.44 -1.00 11.79
N LYS A 159 13.75 -1.14 11.55
CA LYS A 159 14.63 -1.94 12.42
C LYS A 159 14.73 -1.35 13.82
N LEU A 160 14.99 -0.05 13.93
CA LEU A 160 15.29 0.59 15.21
C LEU A 160 14.05 0.83 16.09
N ARG A 161 12.95 1.31 15.50
CA ARG A 161 11.73 1.69 16.24
C ARG A 161 10.75 0.53 16.38
N LEU A 162 10.52 -0.22 15.30
CA LEU A 162 9.55 -1.32 15.31
C LEU A 162 10.17 -2.65 15.77
N ARG A 163 11.51 -2.71 15.90
CA ARG A 163 12.28 -3.94 16.12
C ARG A 163 11.91 -5.02 15.10
N ALA A 164 11.60 -4.60 13.88
CA ALA A 164 11.23 -5.47 12.78
C ALA A 164 12.49 -6.03 12.09
N ASN A 165 12.31 -7.07 11.28
CA ASN A 165 13.32 -7.58 10.35
C ASN A 165 12.90 -7.30 8.90
N PRO A 166 12.93 -6.03 8.43
CA PRO A 166 12.54 -5.71 7.07
C PRO A 166 13.54 -6.29 6.07
N VAL A 167 13.01 -6.85 4.97
CA VAL A 167 13.80 -7.38 3.86
C VAL A 167 13.40 -6.62 2.60
N PRO A 168 14.27 -5.77 2.04
CA PRO A 168 14.00 -5.11 0.77
C PRO A 168 13.86 -6.15 -0.35
N VAL A 169 12.71 -6.16 -1.02
CA VAL A 169 12.46 -6.94 -2.25
C VAL A 169 12.49 -6.05 -3.50
N VAL A 170 12.32 -4.74 -3.28
CA VAL A 170 12.48 -3.68 -4.27
C VAL A 170 13.28 -2.53 -3.64
N ILE A 171 14.03 -1.80 -4.47
CA ILE A 171 14.69 -0.55 -4.09
C ILE A 171 14.35 0.54 -5.10
N PRO A 172 14.20 1.81 -4.69
CA PRO A 172 13.85 2.89 -5.61
C PRO A 172 15.00 3.25 -6.55
N ILE A 173 14.66 3.68 -7.76
CA ILE A 173 15.57 4.34 -8.70
C ILE A 173 15.32 5.84 -8.59
N GLY A 174 16.30 6.54 -8.04
CA GLY A 174 16.18 7.96 -7.68
C GLY A 174 15.23 8.21 -6.49
N ALA A 175 14.96 9.47 -6.23
CA ALA A 175 14.07 9.95 -5.18
C ALA A 175 13.56 11.36 -5.55
N GLU A 176 12.47 11.78 -4.90
CA GLU A 176 11.86 13.09 -5.11
C GLU A 176 11.43 13.27 -6.58
N ASP A 177 11.76 14.40 -7.19
CA ASP A 177 11.52 14.70 -8.61
C ASP A 177 12.29 13.77 -9.57
N LYS A 178 13.30 13.06 -9.07
CA LYS A 178 14.09 12.07 -9.84
C LYS A 178 13.64 10.63 -9.59
N PHE A 179 12.52 10.41 -8.92
CA PHE A 179 11.99 9.06 -8.73
C PHE A 179 11.41 8.54 -10.06
N GLU A 180 12.10 7.58 -10.68
CA GLU A 180 11.76 7.08 -12.03
C GLU A 180 11.18 5.66 -12.02
N GLY A 181 11.40 4.91 -10.94
CA GLY A 181 10.92 3.54 -10.84
C GLY A 181 11.57 2.77 -9.70
N VAL A 182 11.61 1.45 -9.83
CA VAL A 182 12.21 0.57 -8.83
C VAL A 182 13.04 -0.53 -9.46
N VAL A 183 14.04 -1.04 -8.74
CA VAL A 183 14.70 -2.30 -9.06
C VAL A 183 13.97 -3.44 -8.36
N ASP A 184 13.50 -4.41 -9.13
CA ASP A 184 13.03 -5.71 -8.63
C ASP A 184 14.25 -6.59 -8.36
N LEU A 185 14.53 -6.84 -7.08
CA LEU A 185 15.69 -7.63 -6.63
C LEU A 185 15.47 -9.14 -6.81
N ILE A 186 14.24 -9.58 -7.09
CA ILE A 186 13.93 -10.98 -7.37
C ILE A 186 14.21 -11.28 -8.84
N LYS A 187 13.75 -10.41 -9.75
CA LYS A 187 14.00 -10.54 -11.20
C LYS A 187 15.35 -9.96 -11.64
N MET A 188 16.02 -9.21 -10.77
CA MET A 188 17.25 -8.45 -11.08
C MET A 188 17.08 -7.54 -12.30
N LYS A 189 15.97 -6.79 -12.32
CA LYS A 189 15.61 -5.87 -13.41
C LYS A 189 15.03 -4.56 -12.85
N ALA A 190 15.28 -3.46 -13.56
CA ALA A 190 14.60 -2.20 -13.31
C ALA A 190 13.17 -2.27 -13.88
N ILE A 191 12.20 -1.75 -13.13
CA ILE A 191 10.81 -1.55 -13.53
C ILE A 191 10.60 -0.05 -13.64
N ILE A 192 10.30 0.41 -14.85
CA ILE A 192 9.97 1.80 -15.14
C ILE A 192 8.52 1.85 -15.61
N TRP A 193 7.73 2.76 -15.04
CA TRP A 193 6.32 2.93 -15.39
C TRP A 193 6.15 4.07 -16.38
N ASP A 194 5.21 3.90 -17.31
CA ASP A 194 4.83 4.96 -18.24
C ASP A 194 3.84 5.93 -17.56
N GLU A 195 4.29 7.18 -17.36
CA GLU A 195 3.50 8.26 -16.76
C GLU A 195 2.23 8.55 -17.55
N ALA A 196 2.28 8.49 -18.89
CA ALA A 196 1.13 8.77 -19.75
C ALA A 196 -0.01 7.75 -19.54
N SER A 197 0.34 6.50 -19.24
CA SER A 197 -0.61 5.45 -18.86
C SER A 197 -1.04 5.51 -17.39
N GLN A 198 -0.59 6.51 -16.63
CA GLN A 198 -0.78 6.62 -15.19
C GLN A 198 -0.33 5.37 -14.45
N GLY A 199 0.73 4.70 -14.92
CA GLY A 199 1.27 3.47 -14.32
C GLY A 199 0.59 2.16 -14.76
N MET A 200 -0.35 2.19 -15.71
CA MET A 200 -0.96 0.97 -16.27
C MET A 200 0.01 0.15 -17.13
N LYS A 201 1.00 0.81 -17.74
CA LYS A 201 2.07 0.18 -18.53
C LYS A 201 3.41 0.34 -17.83
N PHE A 202 4.23 -0.69 -17.93
CA PHE A 202 5.58 -0.70 -17.39
C PHE A 202 6.52 -1.47 -18.33
N GLU A 203 7.82 -1.21 -18.17
CA GLU A 203 8.88 -1.86 -18.93
C GLU A 203 9.94 -2.41 -17.99
N TYR A 204 10.49 -3.57 -18.35
CA TYR A 204 11.71 -4.08 -17.72
C TYR A 204 12.94 -3.52 -18.44
N ARG A 205 13.86 -2.92 -17.67
CA ARG A 205 15.14 -2.42 -18.15
C ARG A 205 16.29 -3.02 -17.36
N ASP A 206 17.51 -2.83 -17.83
CA ASP A 206 18.70 -3.18 -17.05
C ASP A 206 18.84 -2.24 -15.85
N ILE A 207 19.37 -2.79 -14.75
CA ILE A 207 19.61 -2.03 -13.52
C ILE A 207 20.59 -0.88 -13.83
N PRO A 208 20.30 0.36 -13.39
CA PRO A 208 21.24 1.49 -13.49
C PRO A 208 22.61 1.13 -12.90
N ALA A 209 23.68 1.58 -13.55
CA ALA A 209 25.05 1.16 -13.20
C ALA A 209 25.48 1.59 -11.79
N ASP A 210 24.92 2.69 -11.29
CA ASP A 210 25.10 3.21 -9.93
C ASP A 210 24.38 2.39 -8.84
N LEU A 211 23.49 1.48 -9.24
CA LEU A 211 22.72 0.59 -8.35
C LEU A 211 23.09 -0.90 -8.51
N LYS A 212 24.09 -1.23 -9.34
CA LYS A 212 24.58 -2.59 -9.55
C LYS A 212 25.58 -3.04 -8.48
#